data_AF-G4YIZ4-F1
#
_entry.id   AF-G4YIZ4-F1
#
_cell.length_a   1.000
_cell.length_b   1.000
_cell.length_c   1.000
_cell.angle_alpha   90.00
_cell.angle_beta   90.00
_cell.angle_gamma   90.00
#
_symmetry.space_group_name_H-M   'P 1'
#
loop_
_entity.id
_entity.type
_entity.pdbx_description
1 polymer ?
#
loop_
_entity_poly.entity_id
_entity_poly.type
_entity_poly.pdbx_seq_one_letter_code
_entity_poly.pdbx_strand_id
1 'polypeptide(L)'
;MIGKAIVNESGATFFYISASSIGSKWAGESEQLVRTLFAVAAAKQPSVVFVDEIDSMLTKRSDDDSGFRRAVKTEFMVQLDGMSSTQNESILIIGATNCPHTIDEAIRRRFVKRMYIPLLATEARAQFITARHQA
;
A
#
# COMPACT_ATOMS: atom_id res chain seq x y z
N MET A 1 -14.90 -4.52 1.88
CA MET A 1 -13.47 -4.20 2.15
C MET A 1 -13.23 -2.75 1.77
N ILE A 2 -12.44 -2.02 2.57
CA ILE A 2 -12.22 -0.57 2.42
C ILE A 2 -11.74 -0.20 1.02
N GLY A 3 -10.79 -0.94 0.44
CA GLY A 3 -10.31 -0.69 -0.93
C GLY A 3 -11.43 -0.68 -1.98
N LYS A 4 -12.35 -1.65 -1.93
CA LYS A 4 -13.51 -1.72 -2.86
C LYS A 4 -14.48 -0.54 -2.68
N ALA A 5 -14.69 -0.08 -1.45
CA ALA A 5 -15.54 1.08 -1.20
C ALA A 5 -14.91 2.37 -1.77
N ILE A 6 -13.59 2.53 -1.63
CA ILE A 6 -12.85 3.66 -2.20
C ILE A 6 -13.02 3.71 -3.73
N VAL A 7 -12.95 2.57 -4.42
CA VAL A 7 -13.16 2.52 -5.88
C VAL A 7 -14.53 3.05 -6.27
N ASN A 8 -15.58 2.55 -5.60
CA ASN A 8 -16.96 2.86 -5.96
C ASN A 8 -17.31 4.35 -5.72
N GLU A 9 -16.73 4.97 -4.69
CA GLU A 9 -17.08 6.35 -4.30
C GLU A 9 -16.19 7.42 -4.95
N SER A 10 -14.95 7.08 -5.34
CA SER A 10 -13.97 8.10 -5.79
C SER A 10 -13.91 8.30 -7.31
N GLY A 11 -14.38 7.34 -8.11
CA GLY A 11 -14.20 7.37 -9.58
C GLY A 11 -12.73 7.29 -10.04
N ALA A 12 -11.79 7.04 -9.12
CA ALA A 12 -10.37 6.94 -9.41
C ALA A 12 -9.99 5.54 -9.91
N THR A 13 -8.94 5.47 -10.73
CA THR A 13 -8.34 4.19 -11.13
C THR A 13 -7.74 3.51 -9.91
N PHE A 14 -8.18 2.29 -9.59
CA PHE A 14 -7.70 1.56 -8.42
C PHE A 14 -6.71 0.47 -8.79
N PHE A 15 -5.53 0.54 -8.18
CA PHE A 15 -4.49 -0.48 -8.26
C PHE A 15 -4.38 -1.18 -6.91
N TYR A 16 -4.40 -2.51 -6.92
CA TYR A 16 -4.19 -3.34 -5.74
C TYR A 16 -2.94 -4.17 -5.91
N ILE A 17 -2.07 -4.15 -4.91
CA ILE A 17 -0.89 -5.01 -4.85
C ILE A 17 -0.69 -5.50 -3.43
N SER A 18 -0.34 -6.77 -3.27
CA SER A 18 0.16 -7.28 -2.00
C SER A 18 1.69 -7.22 -2.02
N ALA A 19 2.29 -6.58 -1.02
CA ALA A 19 3.74 -6.45 -0.92
C ALA A 19 4.45 -7.80 -0.78
N SER A 20 3.78 -8.83 -0.23
CA SER A 20 4.33 -10.18 -0.14
C SER A 20 4.45 -10.86 -1.51
N SER A 21 3.60 -10.47 -2.46
CA SER A 21 3.67 -10.95 -3.85
C SER A 21 4.86 -10.37 -4.62
N ILE A 22 5.29 -9.15 -4.29
CA ILE A 22 6.44 -8.48 -4.91
C ILE A 22 7.76 -9.16 -4.51
N GLY A 23 7.89 -9.60 -3.25
CA GLY A 23 9.15 -10.11 -2.72
C GLY A 23 9.52 -11.56 -3.09
N SER A 24 8.79 -12.24 -3.97
CA SER A 24 8.86 -13.71 -4.10
C SER A 24 9.48 -14.27 -5.40
N LYS A 25 9.66 -13.46 -6.44
CA LYS A 25 9.94 -13.95 -7.80
C LYS A 25 11.07 -13.21 -8.51
N TRP A 26 12.32 -13.36 -8.07
CA TRP A 26 13.52 -12.87 -8.78
C TRP A 26 13.88 -11.38 -8.60
N ALA A 27 15.20 -11.15 -8.48
CA ALA A 27 15.80 -9.82 -8.39
C ALA A 27 15.74 -9.10 -9.75
N GLY A 28 15.35 -7.82 -9.75
CA GLY A 28 15.15 -7.00 -10.95
C GLY A 28 13.70 -6.91 -11.43
N GLU A 29 13.00 -8.04 -11.60
CA GLU A 29 11.58 -8.04 -12.03
C GLU A 29 10.69 -7.31 -11.03
N SER A 30 10.97 -7.49 -9.75
CA SER A 30 10.19 -6.88 -8.66
C SER A 30 10.37 -5.36 -8.60
N GLU A 31 11.57 -4.85 -8.89
CA GLU A 31 11.81 -3.41 -9.01
C GLU A 31 11.13 -2.84 -10.26
N GLN A 32 11.19 -3.55 -11.38
CA GLN A 32 10.51 -3.15 -12.60
C GLN A 32 9.00 -3.11 -12.42
N LEU A 33 8.43 -4.06 -11.67
CA LEU A 33 7.01 -4.08 -11.31
C LEU A 33 6.63 -2.83 -10.52
N VAL A 34 7.44 -2.46 -9.50
CA VAL A 34 7.22 -1.23 -8.72
C VAL A 34 7.30 0.01 -9.62
N ARG A 35 8.34 0.15 -10.44
CA ARG A 35 8.45 1.27 -11.41
C ARG A 35 7.25 1.35 -12.33
N THR A 36 6.84 0.22 -12.89
CA THR A 36 5.72 0.14 -13.84
C THR A 36 4.40 0.48 -13.16
N LEU A 37 4.16 -0.01 -11.94
CA LEU A 37 2.95 0.30 -11.16
C LEU A 37 2.81 1.81 -10.96
N PHE A 38 3.87 2.47 -10.50
CA PHE A 38 3.86 3.90 -10.23
C PHE A 38 3.72 4.72 -11.52
N ALA A 39 4.40 4.33 -12.61
CA ALA A 39 4.26 4.98 -13.92
C ALA A 39 2.84 4.86 -14.50
N VAL A 40 2.22 3.68 -14.40
CA VAL A 40 0.85 3.45 -14.88
C VAL A 40 -0.16 4.20 -14.00
N ALA A 41 0.03 4.23 -12.68
CA ALA A 41 -0.81 5.01 -11.78
C ALA A 41 -0.75 6.50 -12.11
N ALA A 42 0.44 7.03 -12.41
CA ALA A 42 0.62 8.41 -12.85
C ALA A 42 -0.01 8.70 -14.21
N ALA A 43 -0.01 7.75 -15.15
CA ALA A 43 -0.67 7.91 -16.44
C ALA A 43 -2.21 7.80 -16.38
N LYS A 44 -2.76 7.22 -15.30
CA LYS A 44 -4.20 6.91 -15.15
C LYS A 44 -4.92 7.75 -14.10
N GLN A 45 -4.34 8.90 -13.75
CA GLN A 45 -4.87 9.81 -12.74
C GLN A 45 -6.33 10.26 -13.03
N PRO A 46 -7.17 10.44 -11.98
CA PRO A 46 -6.87 10.24 -10.57
C PRO A 46 -6.74 8.75 -10.23
N SER A 47 -5.77 8.40 -9.38
CA SER A 47 -5.43 6.99 -9.08
C SER A 47 -5.29 6.74 -7.58
N VAL A 48 -5.68 5.54 -7.16
CA VAL A 48 -5.43 5.02 -5.80
C VAL A 48 -4.59 3.76 -5.92
N VAL A 49 -3.43 3.72 -5.26
CA VAL A 49 -2.60 2.51 -5.14
C VAL A 49 -2.72 1.97 -3.73
N PHE A 50 -3.40 0.82 -3.60
CA PHE A 50 -3.54 0.10 -2.35
C PHE A 50 -2.47 -0.99 -2.26
N VAL A 51 -1.59 -0.86 -1.27
CA VAL A 51 -0.54 -1.81 -0.96
C VAL A 51 -0.93 -2.54 0.32
N ASP A 52 -1.29 -3.81 0.21
CA ASP A 52 -1.58 -4.65 1.37
C ASP A 52 -0.31 -5.31 1.92
N GLU A 53 -0.32 -5.61 3.22
CA GLU A 53 0.80 -6.23 3.94
C GLU A 53 2.12 -5.45 3.78
N ILE A 54 2.09 -4.11 3.86
CA ILE A 54 3.29 -3.29 3.60
C ILE A 54 4.49 -3.68 4.48
N ASP A 55 4.24 -4.27 5.65
CA ASP A 55 5.26 -4.80 6.55
C ASP A 55 6.06 -5.96 5.96
N SER A 56 5.57 -6.68 4.94
CA SER A 56 6.37 -7.72 4.30
C SER A 56 7.57 -7.18 3.51
N MET A 57 7.51 -5.91 3.09
CA MET A 57 8.51 -5.25 2.24
C MET A 57 9.18 -4.04 2.94
N LEU A 58 8.47 -3.38 3.85
CA LEU A 58 8.84 -2.07 4.40
C LEU A 58 9.25 -2.12 5.88
N THR A 59 9.64 -3.29 6.39
CA THR A 59 10.19 -3.46 7.75
C THR A 59 11.51 -2.74 7.97
N LYS A 60 11.90 -2.52 9.22
CA LYS A 60 13.25 -2.05 9.60
C LYS A 60 14.32 -2.90 8.93
N ARG A 61 15.40 -2.26 8.49
CA ARG A 61 16.56 -2.97 7.94
C ARG A 61 17.15 -3.88 9.02
N SER A 62 17.24 -5.16 8.72
CA SER A 62 18.01 -6.14 9.50
C SER A 62 19.26 -6.53 8.71
N ASP A 63 20.32 -6.93 9.39
CA ASP A 63 21.52 -7.47 8.72
C ASP A 63 21.24 -8.76 7.94
N ASP A 64 20.12 -9.43 8.25
CA ASP A 64 19.63 -10.63 7.57
C ASP A 64 18.75 -10.33 6.34
N ASP A 65 18.55 -9.05 6.01
CA ASP A 65 17.73 -8.66 4.85
C ASP A 65 18.51 -8.93 3.56
N SER A 66 17.99 -9.80 2.70
CA SER A 66 18.66 -10.12 1.44
C SER A 66 18.83 -8.87 0.59
N GLY A 67 19.95 -8.75 -0.14
CA GLY A 67 20.25 -7.57 -0.97
C GLY A 67 19.11 -7.22 -1.95
N PHE A 68 18.37 -8.23 -2.39
CA PHE A 68 17.16 -8.09 -3.19
C PHE A 68 16.03 -7.32 -2.48
N ARG A 69 15.66 -7.69 -1.25
CA ARG A 69 14.58 -7.02 -0.50
C ARG A 69 14.92 -5.55 -0.27
N ARG A 70 16.20 -5.27 0.00
CA ARG A 70 16.72 -3.92 0.15
C ARG A 70 16.59 -3.08 -1.13
N ALA A 71 16.84 -3.68 -2.29
CA ALA A 71 16.71 -3.00 -3.59
C ALA A 71 15.25 -2.63 -3.89
N VAL A 72 14.32 -3.58 -3.74
CA VAL A 72 12.87 -3.34 -3.93
C VAL A 72 12.34 -2.28 -2.97
N LYS A 73 12.70 -2.36 -1.68
CA LYS A 73 12.34 -1.34 -0.67
C LYS A 73 12.87 0.04 -1.06
N THR A 74 14.09 0.12 -1.57
CA THR A 74 14.69 1.38 -2.00
C THR A 74 13.96 1.95 -3.21
N GLU A 75 13.65 1.12 -4.21
CA GLU A 75 12.90 1.53 -5.39
C GLU A 75 11.52 2.05 -5.02
N PHE A 76 10.76 1.33 -4.18
CA PHE A 76 9.45 1.77 -3.72
C PHE A 76 9.51 3.15 -3.05
N MET A 77 10.53 3.39 -2.24
CA MET A 77 10.73 4.66 -1.55
C MET A 77 11.07 5.81 -2.50
N VAL A 78 11.91 5.54 -3.52
CA VAL A 78 12.22 6.51 -4.57
C VAL A 78 10.96 6.90 -5.33
N GLN A 79 10.12 5.93 -5.72
CA GLN A 79 8.87 6.20 -6.42
C GLN A 79 7.87 7.00 -5.56
N LEU A 80 7.75 6.66 -4.27
CA LEU A 80 6.89 7.35 -3.32
C LEU A 80 7.32 8.82 -3.09
N ASP A 81 8.62 9.06 -2.96
CA ASP A 81 9.18 10.40 -2.80
C ASP A 81 9.02 11.22 -4.10
N GLY A 82 9.18 10.59 -5.27
CA GLY A 82 8.96 11.20 -6.58
C GLY A 82 7.54 11.74 -6.76
N MET A 83 6.53 10.93 -6.46
CA MET A 83 5.12 11.36 -6.56
C MET A 83 4.77 12.50 -5.60
N SER A 84 5.39 12.52 -4.41
CA SER A 84 5.15 13.55 -3.40
C SER A 84 5.71 14.93 -3.80
N SER A 85 6.63 14.97 -4.77
CA SER A 85 7.31 16.20 -5.20
C SER A 85 6.57 16.97 -6.30
N THR A 86 5.64 16.32 -7.00
CA THR A 86 4.92 16.92 -8.13
C THR A 86 3.57 17.46 -7.67
N GLN A 87 3.41 18.78 -7.58
CA GLN A 87 2.18 19.41 -7.06
C GLN A 87 0.90 19.12 -7.88
N ASN A 88 1.01 18.52 -9.06
CA ASN A 88 -0.12 18.22 -9.95
C ASN A 88 -0.54 16.74 -9.95
N GLU A 89 0.09 15.86 -9.15
CA GLU A 89 -0.27 14.44 -9.16
C GLU A 89 -1.43 14.12 -8.21
N SER A 90 -2.55 13.66 -8.79
CA SER A 90 -3.74 13.17 -8.06
C SER A 90 -3.63 11.67 -7.80
N ILE A 91 -2.59 11.27 -7.07
CA ILE A 91 -2.32 9.86 -6.73
C ILE A 91 -2.36 9.68 -5.21
N LEU A 92 -3.20 8.77 -4.74
CA LEU A 92 -3.30 8.40 -3.34
C LEU A 92 -2.67 7.02 -3.10
N ILE A 93 -1.64 6.96 -2.26
CA ILE A 93 -1.05 5.70 -1.80
C ILE A 93 -1.65 5.31 -0.46
N ILE A 94 -2.19 4.09 -0.37
CA ILE A 94 -2.76 3.52 0.86
C ILE A 94 -1.97 2.26 1.21
N GLY A 95 -1.34 2.25 2.38
CA GLY A 95 -0.67 1.08 2.92
C GLY A 95 -1.49 0.44 4.04
N ALA A 96 -1.70 -0.87 3.99
CA ALA A 96 -2.32 -1.65 5.07
C ALA A 96 -1.29 -2.58 5.73
N THR A 97 -1.34 -2.69 7.06
CA THR A 97 -0.45 -3.56 7.84
C THR A 97 -1.07 -3.92 9.18
N ASN A 98 -0.75 -5.12 9.67
CA ASN A 98 -1.05 -5.56 11.03
C ASN A 98 0.10 -5.29 12.00
N CYS A 99 1.28 -4.94 11.49
CA CYS A 99 2.51 -4.75 12.26
C CYS A 99 3.08 -3.33 12.11
N PRO A 100 2.33 -2.26 12.45
CA PRO A 100 2.79 -0.88 12.20
C PRO A 100 4.09 -0.51 12.93
N HIS A 101 4.44 -1.24 14.00
CA HIS A 101 5.65 -1.03 14.79
C HIS A 101 6.92 -1.61 14.14
N THR A 102 6.79 -2.52 13.18
CA THR A 102 7.92 -3.11 12.46
C THR A 102 8.34 -2.27 11.25
N ILE A 103 7.48 -1.36 10.80
CA ILE A 103 7.74 -0.46 9.67
C ILE A 103 8.91 0.47 9.98
N ASP A 104 9.78 0.65 9.00
CA ASP A 104 10.93 1.54 9.06
C ASP A 104 10.52 3.01 9.26
N GLU A 105 11.26 3.73 10.11
CA GLU A 105 10.98 5.13 10.46
C GLU A 105 10.93 6.05 9.23
N ALA A 106 11.79 5.83 8.24
CA ALA A 106 11.79 6.61 7.01
C ALA A 106 10.43 6.50 6.31
N ILE A 107 9.85 5.30 6.28
CA ILE A 107 8.60 4.98 5.60
C ILE A 107 7.42 5.55 6.39
N ARG A 108 7.44 5.38 7.72
CA ARG A 108 6.45 5.97 8.61
C ARG A 108 6.32 7.48 8.40
N ARG A 109 7.41 8.19 8.09
CA ARG A 109 7.37 9.64 7.80
C ARG A 109 6.66 10.00 6.49
N ARG A 110 6.67 9.11 5.47
CA ARG A 110 5.93 9.33 4.21
C ARG A 110 4.43 9.04 4.36
N PHE A 111 4.06 8.08 5.20
CA PHE A 111 2.66 7.84 5.55
C PHE A 111 2.20 8.83 6.63
N VAL A 112 1.89 10.06 6.18
CA VAL A 112 1.52 11.20 7.05
C VAL A 112 0.20 10.96 7.79
N LYS A 113 -0.82 10.43 7.09
CA LYS A 113 -2.11 10.09 7.68
C LYS A 113 -2.11 8.62 8.09
N ARG A 114 -2.38 8.35 9.36
CA ARG A 114 -2.38 7.01 9.95
C ARG A 114 -3.72 6.80 10.63
N MET A 115 -4.45 5.77 10.20
CA MET A 115 -5.75 5.43 10.74
C MET A 115 -5.66 4.09 11.44
N TYR A 116 -6.08 4.05 12.69
CA TYR A 116 -6.24 2.81 13.43
C TYR A 116 -7.60 2.20 13.10
N ILE A 117 -7.61 0.94 12.68
CA ILE A 117 -8.84 0.18 12.43
C ILE A 117 -9.05 -0.76 13.61
N PRO A 118 -9.95 -0.43 14.56
CA PRO A 118 -10.22 -1.28 15.72
C PRO A 118 -11.06 -2.49 15.32
N LEU A 119 -11.17 -3.43 16.26
CA LEU A 119 -12.20 -4.46 16.21
C LEU A 119 -13.59 -3.80 16.24
N LEU A 120 -14.54 -4.43 15.55
CA LEU A 120 -15.92 -3.94 15.50
C LEU A 120 -16.57 -3.98 16.88
N ALA A 121 -17.22 -2.88 17.26
CA ALA A 121 -18.10 -2.80 18.44
C ALA A 121 -19.34 -3.70 18.27
N THR A 122 -20.07 -3.94 19.35
CA THR A 122 -21.22 -4.86 19.35
C THR A 122 -22.29 -4.45 18.33
N GLU A 123 -22.66 -3.17 18.24
CA GLU A 123 -23.65 -2.74 17.24
C GLU A 123 -23.13 -2.92 15.81
N ALA A 124 -21.87 -2.55 15.55
CA ALA A 124 -21.25 -2.70 14.24
C ALA A 124 -21.14 -4.18 13.82
N ARG A 125 -20.90 -5.11 14.76
CA ARG A 125 -20.93 -6.56 14.50
C ARG A 125 -22.33 -7.03 14.09
N ALA A 126 -23.38 -6.56 14.76
CA ALA A 126 -24.76 -6.91 14.42
C ALA A 126 -25.15 -6.41 13.01
N GLN A 127 -24.74 -5.19 12.66
CA GLN A 127 -24.91 -4.63 11.32
C GLN A 127 -24.14 -5.45 10.27
N PHE A 128 -22.89 -5.80 10.55
CA PHE A 128 -22.06 -6.60 9.64
C PHE A 128 -22.65 -7.98 9.35
N ILE A 129 -23.17 -8.67 10.38
CA ILE A 129 -23.82 -9.97 10.22
C ILE A 129 -25.09 -9.82 9.36
N THR A 130 -25.92 -8.83 9.66
CA THR A 130 -27.17 -8.58 8.91
C THR A 130 -26.89 -8.30 7.43
N ALA A 131 -25.91 -7.44 7.14
CA ALA A 131 -25.54 -7.09 5.77
C ALA A 131 -25.00 -8.29 4.97
N ARG A 132 -24.32 -9.25 5.62
CA ARG A 132 -23.85 -10.48 4.96
C ARG A 132 -24.94 -11.47 4.57
N HIS A 133 -26.12 -11.39 5.19
CA HIS A 133 -27.24 -12.29 4.85
C HIS A 133 -28.09 -11.78 3.69
N GLN A 134 -27.89 -10.53 3.26
CA GLN A 134 -28.66 -9.87 2.20
C GLN A 134 -27.90 -9.76 0.86
N ALA A 135 -26.65 -10.21 0.80
CA ALA A 135 -25.79 -10.21 -0.38
C ALA A 135 -25.47 -11.65 -0.80
#